data_AF-A0A699UHH0-F1
#
_entry.id   AF-A0A699UHH0-F1
#
_cell.length_a   1.000
_cell.length_b   1.000
_cell.length_c   1.000
_cell.angle_alpha   90.00
_cell.angle_beta   90.00
_cell.angle_gamma   90.00
#
_symmetry.space_group_name_H-M   'P 1'
#
loop_
_entity.id
_entity.type
_entity.pdbx_description
1 polymer ?
#
loop_
_entity_poly.entity_id
_entity_poly.type
_entity_poly.pdbx_seq_one_letter_code
_entity_poly.pdbx_strand_id
1 'polypeptide(L)'
;HNSGTGVRRTERAAHECTYTDFLKCQPLPFKGTEGVTSLSQWMFSGEFDKVEKYAGGLPDVIHGSVVASKPKTMQEAIEIATELVDKKVRTFTEREIASKRKLENTSRTTRNQQQQQQHSNKRQ
;
A
#
# COMPACT_ATOMS: atom_id res chain seq x y z
N HIS A 1 9.06 -46.43 -7.35
CA HIS A 1 8.12 -45.45 -6.77
C HIS A 1 8.22 -45.59 -5.25
N ASN A 2 8.68 -44.61 -4.47
CA ASN A 2 8.29 -43.20 -4.39
C ASN A 2 9.50 -42.33 -4.01
N SER A 3 9.74 -41.27 -4.80
CA SER A 3 10.72 -40.22 -4.58
C SER A 3 10.20 -39.23 -3.53
N GLY A 4 10.76 -39.26 -2.33
CA GLY A 4 10.54 -38.22 -1.32
C GLY A 4 11.48 -37.04 -1.54
N THR A 5 11.10 -36.10 -2.40
CA THR A 5 11.78 -34.82 -2.57
C THR A 5 11.68 -34.00 -1.29
N GLY A 6 12.72 -34.05 -0.47
CA GLY A 6 12.92 -33.09 0.61
C GLY A 6 13.12 -31.71 0.02
N VAL A 7 12.07 -30.89 0.04
CA VAL A 7 12.14 -29.44 -0.20
C VAL A 7 13.06 -28.87 0.87
N ARG A 8 14.36 -28.78 0.56
CA ARG A 8 15.28 -27.97 1.33
C ARG A 8 14.81 -26.54 1.11
N ARG A 9 14.13 -25.98 2.11
CA ARG A 9 13.99 -24.53 2.23
C ARG A 9 15.41 -23.98 2.24
N THR A 10 15.86 -23.46 1.11
CA THR A 10 17.06 -22.62 1.07
C THR A 10 16.69 -21.35 1.80
N GLU A 11 16.98 -21.32 3.09
CA GLU A 11 17.07 -20.09 3.86
C GLU A 11 18.04 -19.19 3.09
N ARG A 12 17.53 -18.09 2.56
CA ARG A 12 18.39 -17.01 2.05
C ARG A 12 19.08 -16.45 3.28
N ALA A 13 20.21 -17.04 3.67
CA ALA A 13 21.13 -16.36 4.55
C ALA A 13 21.45 -15.03 3.88
N ALA A 14 21.00 -13.93 4.47
CA ALA A 14 21.51 -12.62 4.12
C ALA A 14 22.99 -12.66 4.51
N HIS A 15 23.86 -13.02 3.57
CA HIS A 15 25.29 -12.90 3.81
C HIS A 15 25.56 -11.41 4.08
N GLU A 16 26.30 -11.13 5.14
CA GLU A 16 26.82 -9.78 5.39
C GLU A 16 27.76 -9.46 4.23
N CYS A 17 27.26 -8.69 3.26
CA CYS A 17 28.07 -8.22 2.14
C CYS A 17 28.95 -7.08 2.65
N THR A 18 30.26 -7.30 2.68
CA THR A 18 31.19 -6.22 2.97
C THR A 18 31.36 -5.35 1.73
N TYR A 19 31.79 -4.09 1.90
CA TYR A 19 32.16 -3.24 0.76
C TYR A 19 33.22 -3.90 -0.14
N THR A 20 34.10 -4.73 0.43
CA THR A 20 35.07 -5.53 -0.34
C THR A 20 34.42 -6.62 -1.18
N ASP A 21 33.32 -7.21 -0.71
CA ASP A 21 32.57 -8.22 -1.46
C ASP A 21 31.83 -7.59 -2.65
N PHE A 22 31.34 -6.36 -2.50
CA PHE A 22 30.80 -5.56 -3.61
C PHE A 22 31.85 -5.28 -4.69
N LEU A 23 33.07 -4.87 -4.30
CA LEU A 23 34.15 -4.60 -5.28
C LEU A 23 34.58 -5.86 -6.03
N LYS A 24 34.56 -7.04 -5.39
CA LYS A 24 34.84 -8.33 -6.05
C LYS A 24 33.83 -8.66 -7.14
N CYS A 25 32.60 -8.13 -7.07
CA CYS A 25 31.58 -8.30 -8.09
C CYS A 25 31.80 -7.42 -9.33
N GLN A 26 32.92 -6.69 -9.44
CA GLN A 26 33.22 -5.77 -10.54
C GLN A 26 32.00 -4.93 -10.92
N PRO A 27 31.52 -4.10 -9.97
CA PRO A 27 30.32 -3.33 -10.19
C PRO A 27 30.51 -2.45 -11.42
N LEU A 28 29.48 -2.39 -12.28
CA LEU A 28 29.50 -1.52 -13.44
C LEU A 28 29.81 -0.09 -12.98
N PRO A 29 30.65 0.65 -13.72
CA PRO A 29 30.98 2.02 -13.36
C PRO A 29 29.68 2.82 -13.29
N PHE A 30 29.35 3.27 -12.08
CA PHE A 30 28.18 4.09 -11.83
C PHE A 30 28.40 5.47 -12.44
N LYS A 31 27.83 5.70 -13.62
CA LYS A 31 27.85 7.00 -14.32
C LYS A 31 26.64 7.82 -13.91
N GLY A 32 26.51 8.09 -12.62
CA GLY A 32 25.33 8.74 -12.08
C GLY A 32 25.65 9.63 -10.87
N THR A 33 26.42 10.68 -11.04
CA THR A 33 26.60 11.67 -9.96
C THR A 33 25.27 12.28 -9.52
N GLU A 34 24.29 12.32 -10.42
CA GLU A 34 22.94 12.87 -10.22
C GLU A 34 22.25 12.37 -8.95
N GLY A 35 22.33 11.06 -8.66
CA GLY A 35 21.70 10.49 -7.46
C GLY A 35 22.37 10.95 -6.16
N VAL A 36 23.71 11.00 -6.15
CA VAL A 36 24.49 11.46 -5.00
C VAL A 36 24.32 12.97 -4.81
N THR A 37 24.36 13.75 -5.88
CA THR A 37 24.15 15.20 -5.83
C THR A 37 22.73 15.54 -5.42
N SER A 38 21.72 14.80 -5.88
CA SER A 38 20.33 14.98 -5.48
C SER A 38 20.12 14.65 -4.00
N LEU A 39 20.73 13.56 -3.50
CA LEU A 39 20.64 13.20 -2.09
C LEU A 39 21.37 14.22 -1.20
N SER A 40 22.59 14.64 -1.57
CA SER A 40 23.31 15.68 -0.84
C SER A 40 22.51 16.99 -0.84
N GLN A 41 21.98 17.42 -1.99
CA GLN A 41 21.16 18.63 -2.07
C GLN A 41 19.91 18.51 -1.19
N TRP A 42 19.25 17.35 -1.16
CA TRP A 42 18.13 17.10 -0.26
C TRP A 42 18.53 17.21 1.20
N MET A 43 19.63 16.56 1.62
CA MET A 43 20.09 16.58 3.00
C MET A 43 20.35 18.01 3.50
N PHE A 44 20.93 18.87 2.66
CA PHE A 44 21.25 20.26 2.98
C PHE A 44 20.12 21.27 2.69
N SER A 45 19.00 20.83 2.11
CA SER A 45 17.85 21.73 1.86
C SER A 45 17.16 22.14 3.16
N GLY A 46 16.54 23.33 3.16
CA GLY A 46 15.72 23.79 4.27
C GLY A 46 14.48 22.90 4.47
N GLU A 47 13.91 22.93 5.66
CA GLU A 47 12.74 22.09 6.01
C GLU A 47 11.54 22.41 5.11
N PHE A 48 11.34 23.69 4.79
CA PHE A 48 10.29 24.14 3.88
C PHE A 48 10.50 23.60 2.46
N ASP A 49 11.71 23.70 1.91
CA ASP A 49 12.03 23.20 0.57
C ASP A 49 11.86 21.68 0.46
N LYS A 50 12.18 20.96 1.53
CA LYS A 50 11.97 19.50 1.62
C LYS A 50 10.48 19.17 1.60
N VAL A 51 9.68 19.90 2.37
CA VAL A 51 8.22 19.73 2.44
C VAL A 51 7.58 20.03 1.08
N GLU A 52 7.99 21.09 0.39
CA GLU A 52 7.47 21.44 -0.93
C GLU A 52 7.81 20.36 -1.97
N LYS A 53 9.06 19.89 -2.00
CA LYS A 53 9.49 18.78 -2.87
C LYS A 53 8.73 17.49 -2.57
N TYR A 54 8.52 17.19 -1.29
CA TYR A 54 7.74 16.03 -0.88
C TYR A 54 6.29 16.12 -1.35
N ALA A 55 5.63 17.26 -1.11
CA ALA A 55 4.26 17.49 -1.54
C ALA A 55 4.12 17.35 -3.07
N GLY A 56 5.05 17.93 -3.85
CA GLY A 56 5.05 17.84 -5.31
C GLY A 56 5.25 16.42 -5.86
N GLY A 57 5.78 15.50 -5.07
CA GLY A 57 5.91 14.08 -5.43
C GLY A 57 4.69 13.21 -5.08
N LEU A 58 3.67 13.75 -4.40
CA LEU A 58 2.48 13.01 -4.01
C LEU A 58 1.47 12.88 -5.15
N PRO A 59 0.67 11.80 -5.18
CA PRO A 59 -0.46 11.70 -6.09
C PRO A 59 -1.44 12.88 -5.91
N ASP A 60 -2.01 13.38 -7.00
CA ASP A 60 -2.96 14.52 -7.02
C ASP A 60 -4.07 14.42 -5.97
N VAL A 61 -4.55 13.19 -5.73
CA VAL A 61 -5.58 12.87 -4.74
C VAL A 61 -5.22 13.20 -3.30
N ILE A 62 -3.93 13.33 -2.97
CA ILE A 62 -3.42 13.62 -1.62
C ILE A 62 -2.73 14.99 -1.58
N HIS A 63 -2.09 15.39 -2.69
CA HIS A 63 -1.33 16.63 -2.84
C HIS A 63 -2.07 17.86 -2.30
N GLY A 64 -3.29 18.12 -2.79
CA GLY A 64 -4.05 19.32 -2.42
C GLY A 64 -4.37 19.39 -0.92
N SER A 65 -4.65 18.25 -0.29
CA SER A 65 -4.94 18.18 1.14
C SER A 65 -3.70 18.38 2.00
N VAL A 66 -2.54 17.84 1.59
CA VAL A 66 -1.27 18.05 2.31
C VAL A 66 -0.82 19.51 2.22
N VAL A 67 -0.89 20.13 1.04
CA VAL A 67 -0.54 21.56 0.85
C VAL A 67 -1.46 22.47 1.66
N ALA A 68 -2.76 22.17 1.70
CA ALA A 68 -3.74 22.96 2.47
C ALA A 68 -3.46 22.94 3.98
N SER A 69 -2.93 21.82 4.50
CA SER A 69 -2.57 21.66 5.91
C SER A 69 -1.31 22.42 6.32
N LYS A 70 -0.52 22.92 5.37
CA LYS A 70 0.69 23.73 5.59
C LYS A 70 1.63 23.12 6.66
N PRO A 71 2.11 21.87 6.47
CA PRO A 71 3.04 21.25 7.40
C PRO A 71 4.32 22.08 7.50
N LYS A 72 4.82 22.24 8.73
CA LYS A 72 6.06 22.96 9.02
C LYS A 72 7.28 22.05 8.94
N THR A 73 7.07 20.75 9.09
CA THR A 73 8.12 19.74 9.06
C THR A 73 7.79 18.62 8.09
N MET A 74 8.83 17.91 7.65
CA MET A 74 8.70 16.69 6.85
C MET A 74 7.87 15.63 7.55
N GLN A 75 8.06 15.49 8.86
CA GLN A 75 7.33 14.49 9.66
C GLN A 75 5.83 14.77 9.67
N GLU A 76 5.42 16.03 9.86
CA GLU A 76 4.01 16.43 9.78
C GLU A 76 3.43 16.17 8.39
N ALA A 77 4.19 16.48 7.33
CA ALA A 77 3.74 16.22 5.95
C ALA A 77 3.52 14.72 5.70
N ILE A 78 4.42 13.86 6.19
CA ILE A 78 4.31 12.40 6.11
C ILE A 78 3.10 11.91 6.89
N GLU A 79 2.91 12.38 8.12
CA GLU A 79 1.80 11.98 8.98
C GLU A 79 0.45 12.29 8.32
N ILE A 80 0.28 13.52 7.82
CA ILE A 80 -0.94 13.94 7.11
C ILE A 80 -1.17 13.06 5.87
N ALA A 81 -0.14 12.80 5.07
CA ALA A 81 -0.27 11.97 3.88
C ALA A 81 -0.71 10.53 4.23
N THR A 82 -0.12 9.93 5.27
CA THR A 82 -0.48 8.58 5.73
C THR A 82 -1.89 8.52 6.28
N GLU A 83 -2.30 9.51 7.08
CA GLU A 83 -3.66 9.59 7.62
C GLU A 83 -4.71 9.67 6.50
N LEU A 84 -4.41 10.40 5.42
CA LEU A 84 -5.30 10.51 4.26
C LEU A 84 -5.46 9.19 3.51
N VAL A 85 -4.38 8.42 3.36
CA VAL A 85 -4.44 7.06 2.77
C VAL A 85 -5.28 6.15 3.65
N ASP A 86 -5.02 6.14 4.96
CA ASP A 86 -5.69 5.25 5.92
C ASP A 86 -7.20 5.55 6.03
N LYS A 87 -7.57 6.83 6.07
CA LYS A 87 -8.99 7.25 6.04
C LYS A 87 -9.70 6.70 4.80
N LYS A 88 -9.06 6.79 3.63
CA LYS A 88 -9.67 6.36 2.36
C LYS A 88 -9.79 4.84 2.27
N VAL A 89 -8.79 4.10 2.76
CA VAL A 89 -8.84 2.63 2.90
C VAL A 89 -9.95 2.20 3.85
N ARG A 90 -10.08 2.86 5.00
CA ARG A 90 -11.15 2.58 5.98
C ARG A 90 -12.54 2.80 5.38
N THR A 91 -12.78 3.95 4.73
CA THR A 91 -14.07 4.25 4.09
C THR A 91 -14.40 3.27 2.97
N PHE A 92 -13.42 2.87 2.17
CA PHE A 92 -13.64 1.87 1.12
C PHE A 92 -14.04 0.51 1.72
N THR A 93 -13.34 0.09 2.77
CA THR A 93 -13.61 -1.16 3.49
C THR A 93 -15.00 -1.17 4.12
N GLU A 94 -15.42 -0.06 4.73
CA GLU A 94 -16.76 0.09 5.30
C GLU A 94 -17.87 -0.03 4.24
N ARG A 95 -17.67 0.59 3.07
CA ARG A 95 -18.63 0.50 1.94
C ARG A 95 -18.72 -0.93 1.39
N GLU A 96 -17.59 -1.61 1.26
CA GLU A 96 -17.54 -3.01 0.84
C GLU A 96 -18.30 -3.92 1.82
N ILE A 97 -18.08 -3.75 3.12
CA ILE A 97 -18.79 -4.51 4.16
C ILE A 97 -20.30 -4.21 4.12
N ALA A 98 -20.69 -2.94 3.99
CA ALA A 98 -22.09 -2.55 3.88
C ALA A 98 -22.76 -3.14 2.63
N SER A 99 -22.05 -3.16 1.51
CA SER A 99 -22.51 -3.76 0.25
C SER A 99 -22.70 -5.27 0.37
N LYS A 100 -21.71 -5.99 0.93
CA LYS A 100 -21.79 -7.44 1.17
C LYS A 100 -22.96 -7.81 2.09
N ARG A 101 -23.18 -7.05 3.17
CA ARG A 101 -24.32 -7.26 4.08
C ARG A 101 -25.66 -7.07 3.35
N LYS A 102 -25.79 -6.06 2.49
CA LYS A 102 -27.00 -5.86 1.67
C LYS A 102 -27.24 -7.03 0.73
N LEU A 103 -26.21 -7.50 0.02
CA LEU A 103 -26.31 -8.63 -0.90
C LEU A 103 -26.78 -9.91 -0.19
N GLU A 104 -26.22 -10.20 0.98
CA GLU A 104 -26.59 -11.39 1.77
C GLU A 104 -28.05 -11.31 2.26
N ASN A 105 -28.50 -10.13 2.67
CA ASN A 105 -29.89 -9.91 3.10
C ASN A 105 -30.87 -10.07 1.95
N THR A 106 -30.58 -9.51 0.77
CA THR A 106 -31.42 -9.69 -0.43
C THR A 106 -31.51 -11.16 -0.84
N SER A 107 -30.40 -11.89 -0.75
CA SER A 107 -30.33 -13.32 -1.05
C SER A 107 -31.21 -14.16 -0.12
N ARG A 108 -31.16 -13.89 1.20
CA ARG A 108 -32.00 -14.55 2.20
C ARG A 108 -33.49 -14.26 1.99
N THR A 109 -33.85 -13.00 1.73
CA THR A 109 -35.26 -12.62 1.51
C THR A 109 -35.85 -13.31 0.27
N THR A 110 -35.09 -13.35 -0.83
CA THR A 110 -35.54 -14.01 -2.08
C THR A 110 -35.74 -15.51 -1.88
N ARG A 111 -34.82 -16.18 -1.17
CA ARG A 111 -34.94 -17.61 -0.83
C ARG A 111 -36.19 -17.90 0.01
N ASN A 112 -36.47 -17.07 1.01
CA ASN A 112 -37.61 -17.26 1.90
C ASN A 112 -38.95 -17.06 1.16
N GLN A 113 -39.03 -16.10 0.23
CA GLN A 113 -40.22 -15.91 -0.62
C GLN A 113 -40.48 -17.11 -1.54
N GLN A 114 -39.44 -17.64 -2.19
CA GLN A 114 -39.60 -18.82 -3.05
C GLN A 114 -40.10 -20.03 -2.25
N GLN A 115 -39.58 -20.25 -1.04
CA GLN A 115 -40.06 -21.33 -0.18
C GLN A 115 -41.54 -21.15 0.19
N GLN A 116 -41.95 -19.95 0.63
CA GLN A 116 -43.36 -19.68 0.95
C GLN A 116 -44.31 -19.92 -0.23
N GLN A 117 -43.94 -19.50 -1.45
CA GLN A 117 -44.74 -19.76 -2.65
C GLN A 117 -44.86 -21.26 -2.94
N GLN A 118 -43.78 -22.03 -2.80
CA GLN A 118 -43.82 -23.49 -2.97
C GLN A 118 -44.70 -24.18 -1.92
N HIS A 119 -44.68 -23.73 -0.67
CA HIS A 119 -45.53 -24.29 0.38
C HIS A 119 -47.01 -23.94 0.20
N SER A 120 -47.30 -22.76 -0.35
CA SER A 120 -48.67 -22.34 -0.68
C SER A 120 -49.24 -23.13 -1.85
N ASN A 121 -48.47 -23.33 -2.91
CA ASN A 121 -48.92 -24.02 -4.13
C ASN A 121 -49.13 -25.52 -3.93
N LYS A 122 -48.62 -26.10 -2.84
CA LYS A 122 -48.74 -27.54 -2.53
C LYS A 122 -49.94 -27.86 -1.62
N ARG A 123 -50.65 -26.83 -1.15
CA ARG A 123 -51.86 -26.95 -0.30
C ARG A 123 -53.18 -26.74 -1.07
N GLN A 124 -53.12 -26.36 -2.34
CA GLN A 124 -54.24 -26.31 -3.28
C GLN A 124 -54.31 -27.60 -4.08
#